data_AF-A0A812BLH8-F1
#
_entry.id   AF-A0A812BLH8-F1
#
_cell.length_a   1.000
_cell.length_b   1.000
_cell.length_c   1.000
_cell.angle_alpha   90.00
_cell.angle_beta   90.00
_cell.angle_gamma   90.00
#
_symmetry.space_group_name_H-M   'P 1'
#
loop_
_entity.id
_entity.type
_entity.pdbx_description
1 polymer ?
#
loop_
_entity_poly.entity_id
_entity_poly.type
_entity_poly.pdbx_seq_one_letter_code
_entity_poly.pdbx_strand_id
1 'polypeptide(L)'
;MGHIMMDVENKDQKVDIKADMMASNDRADIDVTIKFPNQRKGMNLKTTVNLPKGDIIFSSTSEFSIDQDPQKTFKMSTKLMSERRGQHEMYTMQMDAGHDHTGFATEVIGRVSSSPEKYNADVEMGYLTLKRQQQKFAIRGEIHTLNREANLKVNICLILCLNLS
;
A
#
# COMPACT_ATOMS: atom_id res chain seq x y z
N MET A 1 18.22 -6.62 -24.21
CA MET A 1 17.15 -7.51 -24.69
C MET A 1 17.55 -8.94 -24.34
N GLY A 2 16.93 -9.54 -23.33
CA GLY A 2 17.18 -10.94 -22.96
C GLY A 2 16.02 -11.79 -23.43
N HIS A 3 16.25 -12.66 -24.41
CA HIS A 3 15.29 -13.67 -24.83
C HIS A 3 15.53 -14.94 -24.01
N ILE A 4 14.60 -15.29 -23.13
CA ILE A 4 14.55 -16.62 -22.53
C ILE A 4 13.93 -17.54 -23.58
N MET A 5 14.74 -18.31 -24.29
CA MET A 5 14.24 -19.37 -25.17
C MET A 5 13.84 -20.57 -24.30
N MET A 6 12.53 -20.81 -24.18
CA MET A 6 11.98 -21.99 -23.52
C MET A 6 11.72 -23.11 -24.52
N ASP A 7 12.03 -24.32 -24.07
CA ASP A 7 11.94 -25.61 -24.77
C ASP A 7 10.58 -25.82 -25.48
N VAL A 8 10.65 -26.30 -26.72
CA VAL A 8 9.54 -26.29 -27.69
C VAL A 8 8.63 -27.51 -27.51
N GLU A 9 9.08 -28.59 -26.87
CA GLU A 9 8.46 -29.91 -27.00
C GLU A 9 7.28 -30.23 -26.07
N ASN A 10 6.96 -29.44 -25.04
CA ASN A 10 5.90 -29.80 -24.07
C ASN A 10 4.87 -28.68 -23.84
N LYS A 11 3.89 -28.52 -24.75
CA LYS A 11 2.88 -27.44 -24.71
C LYS A 11 1.89 -27.56 -23.54
N ASP A 12 1.64 -28.76 -23.04
CA ASP A 12 0.62 -29.01 -22.00
C ASP A 12 1.13 -28.75 -20.57
N GLN A 13 2.39 -28.31 -20.44
CA GLN A 13 3.04 -27.96 -19.17
C GLN A 13 3.51 -26.49 -19.12
N LYS A 14 3.12 -25.66 -20.09
CA LYS A 14 3.63 -24.29 -20.20
C LYS A 14 2.83 -23.32 -19.33
N VAL A 15 3.55 -22.49 -18.59
CA VAL A 15 3.00 -21.31 -17.92
C VAL A 15 2.95 -20.18 -18.94
N ASP A 16 1.78 -19.59 -19.14
CA ASP A 16 1.59 -18.42 -20.00
C ASP A 16 1.69 -17.15 -19.14
N ILE A 17 2.57 -16.24 -19.53
CA ILE A 17 2.81 -14.97 -18.85
C ILE A 17 2.57 -13.85 -19.85
N LYS A 18 1.57 -13.02 -19.58
CA LYS A 18 1.31 -11.78 -20.31
C LYS A 18 1.66 -10.61 -19.41
N ALA A 19 2.48 -9.69 -19.90
CA ALA A 19 2.77 -8.43 -19.22
C ALA A 19 2.55 -7.28 -20.19
N ASP A 20 1.66 -6.38 -19.84
CA ASP A 20 1.39 -5.14 -20.56
C ASP A 20 1.79 -3.96 -19.67
N MET A 21 2.53 -3.01 -20.24
CA MET A 21 2.91 -1.78 -19.56
C MET A 21 2.56 -0.59 -20.44
N MET A 22 1.81 0.35 -19.89
CA MET A 22 1.46 1.62 -20.52
C MET A 22 2.00 2.74 -19.64
N ALA A 23 2.85 3.59 -20.19
CA ALA A 23 3.40 4.73 -19.47
C ALA A 23 3.08 6.04 -20.19
N SER A 24 2.66 7.04 -19.44
CA SER A 24 2.59 8.45 -19.82
C SER A 24 3.53 9.26 -18.93
N ASN A 25 3.60 10.58 -19.16
CA ASN A 25 4.52 11.47 -18.45
C ASN A 25 4.36 11.44 -16.92
N ASP A 26 3.15 11.19 -16.42
CA ASP A 26 2.80 11.27 -15.01
C ASP A 26 2.13 9.99 -14.46
N ARG A 27 2.02 8.93 -15.26
CA ARG A 27 1.32 7.70 -14.89
C ARG A 27 1.95 6.48 -15.56
N ALA A 28 1.99 5.36 -14.85
CA ALA A 28 2.31 4.05 -15.40
C ALA A 28 1.27 3.02 -14.95
N ASP A 29 0.71 2.29 -15.91
CA ASP A 29 -0.17 1.17 -15.69
C ASP A 29 0.55 -0.12 -16.10
N ILE A 30 0.55 -1.11 -15.22
CA ILE A 30 1.19 -2.41 -15.38
C ILE A 30 0.10 -3.48 -15.17
N ASP A 31 -0.11 -4.36 -16.13
CA ASP A 31 -1.00 -5.53 -16.02
C ASP A 31 -0.18 -6.79 -16.29
N VAL A 32 -0.10 -7.67 -15.31
CA VAL A 32 0.59 -8.96 -15.41
C VAL A 32 -0.42 -10.07 -15.16
N THR A 33 -0.60 -10.93 -16.15
CA THR A 33 -1.43 -12.12 -16.05
C THR A 33 -0.57 -13.37 -16.18
N ILE A 34 -0.70 -14.29 -15.22
CA ILE A 34 -0.01 -15.59 -15.21
C ILE A 34 -1.06 -16.69 -15.28
N LYS A 35 -0.96 -17.60 -16.24
CA LYS A 35 -1.85 -18.76 -16.37
C LYS A 35 -1.03 -20.04 -16.30
N PHE A 36 -1.40 -20.91 -15.37
CA PHE A 36 -0.77 -22.21 -15.20
C PHE A 36 -1.41 -23.26 -16.12
N PRO A 37 -0.64 -24.26 -16.59
CA PRO A 37 -1.18 -25.37 -17.36
C PRO A 37 -2.24 -26.12 -16.57
N ASN A 38 -3.29 -26.59 -17.24
CA ASN A 38 -4.43 -27.30 -16.64
C ASN A 38 -5.27 -26.50 -15.63
N GLN A 39 -5.05 -25.18 -15.48
CA GLN A 39 -5.95 -24.30 -14.73
C GLN A 39 -6.81 -23.45 -15.68
N ARG A 40 -8.13 -23.46 -15.46
CA ARG A 40 -9.07 -22.63 -16.25
C ARG A 40 -8.93 -21.13 -15.96
N LYS A 41 -8.37 -20.79 -14.79
CA LYS A 41 -8.28 -19.42 -14.28
C LYS A 41 -6.84 -19.14 -13.84
N GLY A 42 -6.35 -17.95 -14.14
CA GLY A 42 -4.97 -17.52 -13.84
C GLY A 42 -4.91 -16.51 -12.70
N MET A 43 -3.71 -16.03 -12.39
CA MET A 43 -3.47 -14.90 -11.50
C MET A 43 -3.40 -13.61 -12.33
N ASN A 44 -3.89 -12.51 -11.77
CA ASN A 44 -3.73 -11.18 -12.36
C ASN A 44 -3.23 -10.20 -11.30
N LEU A 45 -2.19 -9.45 -11.64
CA LEU A 45 -1.69 -8.28 -10.92
C LEU A 45 -1.88 -7.04 -11.82
N LYS A 46 -2.67 -6.07 -11.34
CA LYS A 46 -2.78 -4.74 -11.95
C LYS A 46 -2.18 -3.71 -11.02
N THR A 47 -1.31 -2.86 -11.53
CA THR A 47 -0.71 -1.78 -10.76
C THR A 47 -0.78 -0.49 -11.54
N THR A 48 -1.37 0.53 -10.95
CA THR A 48 -1.29 1.92 -11.43
C THR A 48 -0.35 2.68 -10.51
N VAL A 49 0.61 3.39 -11.08
CA VAL A 49 1.49 4.34 -10.42
C VAL A 49 1.22 5.72 -10.99
N ASN A 50 1.09 6.73 -10.13
CA ASN A 50 1.08 8.13 -10.52
C ASN A 50 2.34 8.81 -9.96
N LEU A 51 3.01 9.54 -10.83
CA LEU A 51 4.21 10.32 -10.57
C LEU A 51 3.85 11.68 -9.92
N PRO A 52 4.84 12.49 -9.48
CA PRO A 52 4.57 13.65 -8.64
C PRO A 52 3.55 14.63 -9.23
N LYS A 53 2.56 15.03 -8.42
CA LYS A 53 1.55 16.03 -8.79
C LYS A 53 1.15 16.85 -7.56
N GLY A 54 1.52 18.12 -7.56
CA GLY A 54 1.32 19.00 -6.40
C GLY A 54 2.10 18.48 -5.18
N ASP A 55 1.41 18.34 -4.05
CA ASP A 55 1.99 17.85 -2.80
C ASP A 55 2.18 16.32 -2.77
N ILE A 56 1.69 15.60 -3.79
CA ILE A 56 1.85 14.14 -3.89
C ILE A 56 3.18 13.85 -4.59
N ILE A 57 4.10 13.20 -3.89
CA ILE A 57 5.37 12.72 -4.47
C ILE A 57 5.11 11.48 -5.33
N PHE A 58 4.25 10.59 -4.86
CA PHE A 58 3.92 9.36 -5.56
C PHE A 58 2.63 8.77 -5.01
N SER A 59 1.85 8.11 -5.87
CA SER A 59 0.80 7.21 -5.43
C SER A 59 0.77 5.95 -6.27
N SER A 60 0.36 4.84 -5.67
CA SER A 60 0.13 3.59 -6.38
C SER A 60 -1.10 2.88 -5.86
N THR A 61 -1.77 2.19 -6.78
CA THR A 61 -2.82 1.22 -6.46
C THR A 61 -2.45 -0.09 -7.13
N SER A 62 -2.41 -1.17 -6.36
CA SER A 62 -2.20 -2.52 -6.87
C SER A 62 -3.39 -3.41 -6.52
N GLU A 63 -3.85 -4.18 -7.48
CA GLU A 63 -4.93 -5.16 -7.35
C GLU A 63 -4.39 -6.53 -7.75
N PHE A 64 -4.47 -7.50 -6.84
CA PHE A 64 -4.06 -8.87 -7.05
C PHE A 64 -5.27 -9.78 -6.94
N SER A 65 -5.53 -10.59 -7.97
CA SER A 65 -6.62 -11.56 -7.97
C SER A 65 -6.08 -12.95 -8.30
N ILE A 66 -6.50 -13.92 -7.50
CA ILE A 66 -6.39 -15.34 -7.83
C ILE A 66 -7.68 -15.70 -8.57
N ASP A 67 -7.56 -16.54 -9.60
CA ASP A 67 -8.66 -16.99 -10.44
C ASP A 67 -9.32 -15.89 -11.31
N GLN A 68 -8.72 -14.70 -11.40
CA GLN A 68 -9.31 -13.54 -12.10
C GLN A 68 -10.74 -13.19 -11.60
N ASP A 69 -11.06 -13.58 -10.37
CA ASP A 69 -12.35 -13.29 -9.74
C ASP A 69 -12.29 -11.90 -9.10
N PRO A 70 -13.06 -10.90 -9.60
CA PRO A 70 -13.05 -9.56 -9.03
C PRO A 70 -13.44 -9.54 -7.55
N GLN A 71 -14.25 -10.51 -7.10
CA GLN A 71 -14.67 -10.60 -5.69
C GLN A 71 -13.54 -11.11 -4.77
N LYS A 72 -12.51 -11.75 -5.30
CA LYS A 72 -11.34 -12.26 -4.56
C LYS A 72 -10.07 -11.47 -4.87
N THR A 73 -10.24 -10.16 -4.96
CA THR A 73 -9.16 -9.23 -5.27
C THR A 73 -8.61 -8.65 -3.97
N PHE A 74 -7.33 -8.86 -3.73
CA PHE A 74 -6.57 -8.12 -2.73
C PHE A 74 -6.18 -6.76 -3.32
N LYS A 75 -6.43 -5.69 -2.58
CA LYS A 75 -6.14 -4.33 -3.00
C LYS A 75 -5.13 -3.69 -2.06
N MET A 76 -4.20 -2.94 -2.62
CA MET A 76 -3.21 -2.17 -1.87
C MET A 76 -3.07 -0.79 -2.48
N SER A 77 -3.26 0.26 -1.69
CA SER A 77 -2.93 1.63 -2.07
C SER A 77 -1.75 2.14 -1.27
N THR A 78 -0.95 2.99 -1.89
CA THR A 78 0.13 3.72 -1.21
C THR A 78 0.15 5.14 -1.73
N LYS A 79 0.35 6.11 -0.85
CA LYS A 79 0.44 7.53 -1.19
C LYS A 79 1.51 8.18 -0.34
N LEU A 80 2.45 8.85 -0.98
CA LEU A 80 3.49 9.64 -0.34
C LEU A 80 3.28 11.12 -0.68
N MET A 81 3.21 11.95 0.35
CA MET A 81 2.97 13.39 0.24
C MET A 81 4.07 14.17 0.96
N SER A 82 4.39 15.34 0.43
CA SER A 82 5.22 16.36 1.09
C SER A 82 4.44 17.65 1.25
N GLU A 83 4.52 18.24 2.43
CA GLU A 83 3.97 19.57 2.71
C GLU A 83 5.08 20.45 3.29
N ARG A 84 5.18 21.68 2.80
CA ARG A 84 6.11 22.69 3.34
C ARG A 84 5.36 23.94 3.75
N ARG A 85 5.55 24.38 5.00
CA ARG A 85 4.99 25.63 5.53
C ARG A 85 6.11 26.45 6.18
N GLY A 86 6.69 27.38 5.44
CA GLY A 86 7.85 28.15 5.88
C GLY A 86 9.08 27.27 6.08
N GLN A 87 9.57 27.22 7.32
CA GLN A 87 10.70 26.35 7.75
C GLN A 87 10.24 24.96 8.25
N HIS A 88 8.93 24.68 8.18
CA HIS A 88 8.39 23.38 8.52
C HIS A 88 8.26 22.50 7.29
N GLU A 89 8.83 21.30 7.34
CA GLU A 89 8.70 20.27 6.32
C GLU A 89 8.04 19.04 6.93
N MET A 90 7.06 18.47 6.22
CA MET A 90 6.34 17.28 6.64
C MET A 90 6.21 16.31 5.49
N TYR A 91 6.43 15.03 5.76
CA TYR A 91 6.17 13.94 4.83
C TYR A 91 5.15 12.99 5.44
N THR A 92 4.15 12.61 4.65
CA THR A 92 3.11 11.66 5.06
C THR A 92 3.07 10.51 4.08
N MET A 93 3.26 9.28 4.59
CA MET A 93 3.04 8.04 3.86
C MET A 93 1.74 7.42 4.35
N GLN A 94 0.82 7.13 3.44
CA GLN A 94 -0.41 6.39 3.70
C GLN A 94 -0.37 5.08 2.91
N MET A 95 -0.76 3.99 3.56
CA MET A 95 -0.88 2.68 2.94
C MET A 95 -2.18 2.05 3.41
N ASP A 96 -2.99 1.57 2.47
CA ASP A 96 -4.19 0.79 2.77
C ASP A 96 -4.06 -0.55 2.07
N ALA A 97 -4.45 -1.61 2.75
CA ALA A 97 -4.47 -2.95 2.18
C ALA A 97 -5.73 -3.69 2.62
N GLY A 98 -6.37 -4.42 1.72
CA GLY A 98 -7.63 -5.08 2.02
C GLY A 98 -8.00 -6.19 1.06
N HIS A 99 -8.93 -7.03 1.51
CA HIS A 99 -9.53 -8.09 0.72
C HIS A 99 -11.00 -8.23 1.12
N ASP A 100 -11.89 -7.71 0.26
CA ASP A 100 -13.31 -7.53 0.56
C ASP A 100 -14.00 -8.84 0.95
N HIS A 101 -13.71 -9.94 0.25
CA HIS A 101 -14.33 -11.24 0.50
C HIS A 101 -14.02 -11.81 1.88
N THR A 102 -12.81 -11.58 2.42
CA THR A 102 -12.46 -12.03 3.77
C THR A 102 -12.76 -10.98 4.84
N GLY A 103 -13.09 -9.75 4.43
CA GLY A 103 -13.22 -8.60 5.33
C GLY A 103 -11.89 -8.17 5.96
N PHE A 104 -10.75 -8.60 5.40
CA PHE A 104 -9.45 -8.12 5.82
C PHE A 104 -9.28 -6.66 5.37
N ALA A 105 -8.91 -5.78 6.30
CA ALA A 105 -8.54 -4.41 5.99
C ALA A 105 -7.54 -3.90 7.02
N THR A 106 -6.51 -3.21 6.54
CA THR A 106 -5.51 -2.52 7.34
C THR A 106 -5.17 -1.18 6.71
N GLU A 107 -4.87 -0.21 7.56
CA GLU A 107 -4.45 1.15 7.21
C GLU A 107 -3.17 1.43 7.99
N VAL A 108 -2.19 2.05 7.36
CA VAL A 108 -0.96 2.54 8.00
C VAL A 108 -0.72 3.97 7.54
N ILE A 109 -0.51 4.87 8.50
CA ILE A 109 -0.16 6.26 8.24
C ILE A 109 1.13 6.58 8.99
N GLY A 110 2.20 6.84 8.24
CA GLY A 110 3.46 7.35 8.76
C GLY A 110 3.58 8.84 8.49
N ARG A 111 3.99 9.62 9.48
CA ARG A 111 4.27 11.04 9.35
C ARG A 111 5.64 11.35 9.94
N VAL A 112 6.46 12.09 9.21
CA VAL A 112 7.69 12.67 9.74
C VAL A 112 7.66 14.16 9.48
N SER A 113 8.07 14.96 10.46
CA SER A 113 8.13 16.41 10.28
C SER A 113 9.31 17.02 11.01
N SER A 114 9.81 18.11 10.44
CA SER A 114 10.96 18.84 10.95
C SER A 114 10.68 20.34 10.96
N SER A 115 11.12 21.00 12.02
CA SER A 115 11.26 22.45 12.14
C SER A 115 12.59 22.75 12.83
N PRO A 116 13.06 24.02 12.88
CA PRO A 116 14.32 24.36 13.54
C PRO A 116 14.41 23.89 15.00
N GLU A 117 13.29 23.86 15.71
CA GLU A 117 13.23 23.56 17.15
C GLU A 117 12.84 22.12 17.47
N LYS A 118 12.27 21.38 16.49
CA LYS A 118 11.58 20.13 16.77
C LYS A 118 11.57 19.17 15.58
N TYR A 119 11.78 17.88 15.88
CA TYR A 119 11.56 16.77 14.96
C TYR A 119 10.43 15.88 15.49
N ASN A 120 9.52 15.44 14.62
CA ASN A 120 8.45 14.51 14.96
C ASN A 120 8.46 13.30 14.03
N ALA A 121 8.15 12.14 14.59
CA ALA A 121 7.80 10.95 13.85
C ALA A 121 6.54 10.33 14.47
N ASP A 122 5.57 9.99 13.66
CA ASP A 122 4.30 9.38 14.05
C ASP A 122 4.01 8.21 13.11
N VAL A 123 3.60 7.08 13.67
CA VAL A 123 3.12 5.93 12.91
C VAL A 123 1.82 5.48 13.55
N GLU A 124 0.76 5.51 12.75
CA GLU A 124 -0.56 5.02 13.10
C GLU A 124 -0.88 3.79 12.26
N MET A 125 -1.37 2.72 12.89
CA MET A 125 -1.80 1.49 12.25
C MET A 125 -3.22 1.15 12.70
N GLY A 126 -4.11 0.95 11.73
CA GLY A 126 -5.45 0.45 11.91
C GLY A 126 -5.61 -0.94 11.31
N TYR A 127 -6.39 -1.80 11.95
CA TYR A 127 -6.82 -3.07 11.33
C TYR A 127 -8.19 -3.52 11.84
N LEU A 128 -8.88 -4.30 11.01
CA LEU A 128 -10.10 -5.01 11.39
C LEU A 128 -9.75 -6.36 12.02
N THR A 129 -10.31 -6.62 13.19
CA THR A 129 -10.21 -7.93 13.86
C THR A 129 -11.24 -8.91 13.32
N LEU A 130 -11.07 -10.20 13.64
CA LEU A 130 -12.05 -11.26 13.35
C LEU A 130 -13.47 -10.94 13.84
N LYS A 131 -13.61 -10.12 14.90
CA LYS A 131 -14.90 -9.67 15.45
C LYS A 131 -15.43 -8.40 14.78
N ARG A 132 -14.85 -7.96 13.66
CA ARG A 132 -15.13 -6.69 12.98
C ARG A 132 -14.95 -5.46 13.87
N GLN A 133 -14.13 -5.57 14.91
CA GLN A 133 -13.74 -4.43 15.74
C GLN A 133 -12.51 -3.78 15.13
N GLN A 134 -12.53 -2.47 14.99
CA GLN A 134 -11.39 -1.70 14.52
C GLN A 134 -10.44 -1.47 15.69
N GLN A 135 -9.21 -1.95 15.54
CA GLN A 135 -8.13 -1.66 16.48
C GLN A 135 -7.19 -0.63 15.84
N LYS A 136 -6.76 0.33 16.66
CA LYS A 136 -5.79 1.34 16.26
C LYS A 136 -4.62 1.35 17.23
N PHE A 137 -3.43 1.44 16.66
CA PHE A 137 -2.17 1.53 17.35
C PHE A 137 -1.44 2.77 16.85
N ALA A 138 -0.89 3.59 17.74
CA ALA A 138 -0.14 4.78 17.36
C ALA A 138 1.13 4.91 18.20
N ILE A 139 2.26 5.15 17.54
CA ILE A 139 3.54 5.50 18.16
C ILE A 139 3.90 6.91 17.71
N ARG A 140 4.25 7.77 18.69
CA ARG A 140 4.67 9.15 18.45
C ARG A 140 5.98 9.42 19.15
N GLY A 141 6.98 9.82 18.39
CA GLY A 141 8.27 10.31 18.86
C GLY A 141 8.42 11.79 18.56
N GLU A 142 8.95 12.53 19.52
CA GLU A 142 9.20 13.96 19.42
C GLU A 142 10.59 14.27 19.99
N ILE A 143 11.40 15.05 19.28
CA ILE A 143 12.73 15.47 19.73
C ILE A 143 12.79 16.99 19.67
N HIS A 144 13.10 17.62 20.81
CA HIS A 144 13.37 19.07 20.88
C HIS A 144 14.86 19.32 20.66
N THR A 145 15.22 19.99 19.57
CA THR A 145 16.62 20.19 19.16
C THR A 145 17.38 21.11 20.12
N LEU A 146 16.70 22.12 20.68
CA LEU A 146 17.30 23.11 21.58
C LEU A 146 17.66 22.51 22.94
N ASN A 147 16.74 21.73 23.51
CA ASN A 147 16.89 21.17 24.86
C ASN A 147 17.47 19.74 24.84
N ARG A 148 17.63 19.13 23.66
CA ARG A 148 18.05 17.73 23.46
C ARG A 148 17.16 16.73 24.22
N GLU A 149 15.88 17.04 24.33
CA GLU A 149 14.89 16.18 25.00
C GLU A 149 14.18 15.31 23.98
N ALA A 150 13.96 14.04 24.31
CA ALA A 150 13.21 13.10 23.50
C ALA A 150 11.98 12.60 24.26
N ASN A 151 10.82 12.66 23.62
CA ASN A 151 9.54 12.21 24.15
C ASN A 151 8.98 11.10 23.27
N LEU A 152 8.61 9.98 23.89
CA LEU A 152 7.97 8.86 23.21
C LEU A 152 6.60 8.61 23.85
N LYS A 153 5.56 8.48 23.02
CA LYS A 153 4.20 8.13 23.42
C LYS A 153 3.70 6.96 22.59
N VAL A 154 3.09 5.99 23.27
CA VAL A 154 2.44 4.83 22.64
C VAL A 154 0.97 4.84 23.06
N ASN A 155 0.07 4.83 22.08
CA ASN A 155 -1.37 4.80 22.30
C ASN A 155 -1.98 3.56 21.64
N ILE A 156 -2.81 2.85 22.39
CA ILE A 156 -3.58 1.70 21.90
C ILE A 156 -5.05 2.02 22.12
N CYS A 157 -5.84 2.03 21.05
CA CYS A 157 -7.28 2.30 21.12
C CYS A 157 -8.06 1.13 20.52
N LEU A 158 -8.97 0.57 21.32
CA LEU A 158 -9.89 -0.48 20.91
C LEU A 158 -11.25 0.16 20.66
N ILE A 159 -11.64 0.30 19.39
CA ILE A 159 -12.98 0.80 19.05
C ILE A 159 -13.90 -0.42 18.87
N LEU A 160 -14.76 -0.63 19.86
CA LEU A 160 -15.85 -1.60 19.76
C LEU A 160 -16.89 -1.03 18.80
N CYS A 161 -16.92 -1.54 17.56
CA CYS A 161 -18.09 -1.37 16.70
C CYS A 161 -19.24 -2.21 17.29
N LEU A 162 -19.98 -1.65 18.24
CA LEU A 162 -21.29 -2.14 18.66
C LEU A 162 -22.29 -1.80 17.55
N ASN A 163 -22.50 -2.72 16.61
CA ASN A 163 -23.74 -2.73 15.85
C ASN A 163 -24.81 -3.38 16.73
N LEU A 164 -25.59 -2.55 17.41
CA LEU A 164 -26.96 -2.86 17.77
C LEU A 164 -27.74 -2.99 16.45
N SER A 165 -28.08 -4.21 16.08
CA SER A 165 -29.15 -4.53 15.13
C SER A 165 -30.36 -5.00 15.92
#